data_AF-A0A4G1Z6C2-F1
#
_entry.id   AF-A0A4G1Z6C2-F1
#
_cell.length_a   1.000
_cell.length_b   1.000
_cell.length_c   1.000
_cell.angle_alpha   90.00
_cell.angle_beta   90.00
_cell.angle_gamma   90.00
#
_symmetry.space_group_name_H-M   'P 1'
#
loop_
_entity.id
_entity.type
_entity.pdbx_description
1 polymer ?
#
loop_
_entity_poly.entity_id
_entity_poly.type
_entity_poly.pdbx_seq_one_letter_code
_entity_poly.pdbx_strand_id
1 'polypeptide(L)'
;MALRKELNLYANIRPVKIFDSLKHLSPLKLERIAGVDFVVVRELTGGIYFGYHILEERNARDINDYSYEEVERIIRKAFEIARNRRKIVTSIDKQNVLATSKLWRKVAEEVAQDFPDVTLEHQLVDSAAMLMITNPAKFDVIVTENLFGDILSDESSVLSGTLGVMPSASHSENGPSLYEPIHGSAPDIAGQGIANPISMILSVSMMLRDSFGRYEDAERIKRAVETSLAAGILTRDIGGQASTKEMTEAIIARL
;
A
#
# COMPACT_ATOMS: atom_id res chain seq x y z
N MET A 1 -14.11 8.80 0.76
CA MET A 1 -14.97 7.70 0.28
C MET A 1 -15.79 8.06 -0.96
N ALA A 2 -16.57 9.16 -0.96
CA ALA A 2 -17.39 9.54 -2.13
C ALA A 2 -16.60 9.60 -3.45
N LEU A 3 -15.47 10.32 -3.49
CA LEU A 3 -14.63 10.43 -4.69
C LEU A 3 -14.17 9.06 -5.24
N ARG A 4 -13.74 8.14 -4.36
CA ARG A 4 -13.29 6.80 -4.77
C ARG A 4 -14.41 5.98 -5.39
N LYS A 5 -15.63 6.12 -4.87
CA LYS A 5 -16.83 5.48 -5.42
C LYS A 5 -17.21 6.09 -6.78
N GLU A 6 -17.30 7.42 -6.86
CA GLU A 6 -17.67 8.13 -8.10
C GLU A 6 -16.68 7.85 -9.24
N LEU A 7 -15.40 7.71 -8.92
CA LEU A 7 -14.35 7.39 -9.89
C LEU A 7 -14.11 5.89 -10.06
N ASN A 8 -14.83 5.02 -9.35
CA ASN A 8 -14.65 3.56 -9.33
C ASN A 8 -13.16 3.16 -9.12
N LEU A 9 -12.50 3.79 -8.14
CA LEU A 9 -11.11 3.54 -7.78
C LEU A 9 -10.99 2.24 -6.97
N TYR A 10 -11.07 1.08 -7.63
CA TYR A 10 -11.16 -0.23 -6.99
C TYR A 10 -9.85 -0.77 -6.42
N ALA A 11 -8.69 -0.37 -6.96
CA ALA A 11 -7.40 -0.94 -6.57
C ALA A 11 -6.56 0.07 -5.80
N ASN A 12 -6.38 -0.14 -4.50
CA ASN A 12 -5.42 0.62 -3.70
C ASN A 12 -4.06 -0.09 -3.70
N ILE A 13 -3.02 0.62 -4.09
CA ILE A 13 -1.65 0.13 -4.21
C ILE A 13 -0.78 0.90 -3.21
N ARG A 14 -0.23 0.19 -2.22
CA ARG A 14 0.63 0.75 -1.17
C ARG A 14 1.98 0.02 -1.16
N PRO A 15 3.04 0.62 -1.72
CA PRO A 15 4.39 0.10 -1.61
C PRO A 15 4.89 0.19 -0.16
N VAL A 16 5.52 -0.87 0.32
CA VAL A 16 6.14 -0.98 1.63
C VAL A 16 7.62 -1.27 1.41
N LYS A 17 8.42 -0.21 1.44
CA LYS A 17 9.88 -0.28 1.33
C LYS A 17 10.48 0.51 2.47
N ILE A 18 11.40 -0.11 3.20
CA ILE A 18 12.10 0.56 4.30
C ILE A 18 13.41 1.12 3.76
N PHE A 19 13.54 2.44 3.77
CA PHE A 19 14.78 3.11 3.39
C PHE A 19 15.89 2.78 4.40
N ASP A 20 17.09 2.48 3.92
CA ASP A 20 18.22 2.12 4.79
C ASP A 20 18.50 3.18 5.85
N SER A 21 18.43 4.47 5.48
CA SER A 21 18.59 5.61 6.39
C SER A 21 17.55 5.68 7.51
N LEU A 22 16.39 5.04 7.34
CA LEU A 22 15.24 5.12 8.25
C LEU A 22 15.01 3.82 9.04
N LYS A 23 15.78 2.76 8.81
CA LYS A 23 15.62 1.47 9.51
C LYS A 23 15.61 1.60 11.04
N HIS A 24 16.35 2.57 11.58
CA HIS A 24 16.43 2.84 13.01
C HIS A 24 15.12 3.36 13.64
N LEU A 25 14.17 3.84 12.83
CA LEU A 25 12.85 4.28 13.28
C LEU A 25 11.89 3.10 13.49
N SER A 26 12.18 1.95 12.88
CA SER A 26 11.32 0.78 13.00
C SER A 26 11.23 0.32 14.46
N PRO A 27 10.03 -0.04 14.95
CA PRO A 27 9.88 -0.63 16.27
C PRO A 27 10.38 -2.09 16.33
N LEU A 28 10.74 -2.68 15.18
CA LEU A 28 11.23 -4.06 15.08
C LEU A 28 12.76 -4.09 15.04
N LYS A 29 13.31 -5.25 15.42
CA LYS A 29 14.75 -5.48 15.30
C LYS A 29 15.21 -5.40 13.84
N LEU A 30 16.38 -4.81 13.60
CA LEU A 30 16.92 -4.54 12.27
C LEU A 30 16.98 -5.79 11.38
N GLU A 31 17.32 -6.95 11.95
CA GLU A 31 17.37 -8.23 11.23
C GLU A 31 16.00 -8.70 10.72
N ARG A 32 14.89 -8.28 11.36
CA ARG A 32 13.53 -8.64 10.92
C ARG A 32 13.04 -7.80 9.74
N ILE A 33 13.54 -6.58 9.63
CA ILE A 33 13.13 -5.62 8.61
C ILE A 33 14.13 -5.52 7.45
N ALA A 34 15.20 -6.31 7.49
CA ALA A 34 16.17 -6.38 6.41
C ALA A 34 15.51 -6.93 5.14
N GLY A 35 15.63 -6.19 4.02
CA GLY A 35 15.11 -6.63 2.72
C GLY A 35 13.60 -6.53 2.55
N VAL A 36 12.89 -5.81 3.44
CA VAL A 36 11.46 -5.54 3.28
C VAL A 36 11.23 -4.63 2.08
N ASP A 37 10.64 -5.21 1.04
CA ASP A 37 10.15 -4.53 -0.17
C ASP A 37 8.98 -5.33 -0.73
N PHE A 38 7.77 -4.90 -0.41
CA PHE A 38 6.54 -5.51 -0.91
C PHE A 38 5.48 -4.47 -1.26
N VAL A 39 4.40 -4.91 -1.90
CA VAL A 39 3.27 -4.05 -2.26
C VAL A 39 2.00 -4.67 -1.70
N VAL A 40 1.19 -3.87 -1.00
CA VAL A 40 -0.18 -4.24 -0.63
C VAL A 40 -1.13 -3.77 -1.73
N VAL A 41 -1.88 -4.70 -2.30
CA VAL A 41 -2.94 -4.50 -3.28
C VAL A 41 -4.27 -4.78 -2.60
N ARG A 42 -4.98 -3.72 -2.25
CA ARG A 42 -6.23 -3.76 -1.50
C ARG A 42 -7.41 -3.44 -2.42
N GLU A 43 -8.43 -4.29 -2.40
CA GLU A 43 -9.73 -3.95 -2.98
C GLU A 43 -10.37 -2.81 -2.18
N LEU A 44 -10.89 -1.78 -2.85
CA LEU A 44 -11.23 -0.50 -2.20
C LEU A 44 -12.70 -0.09 -2.31
N THR A 45 -13.49 -0.80 -3.10
CA THR A 45 -14.85 -0.41 -3.50
C THR A 45 -15.95 -1.40 -3.10
N GLY A 46 -15.59 -2.60 -2.62
CA GLY A 46 -16.54 -3.63 -2.20
C GLY A 46 -16.34 -4.05 -0.75
N GLY A 47 -16.95 -5.19 -0.41
CA GLY A 47 -16.87 -5.81 0.90
C GLY A 47 -17.63 -5.06 2.00
N ILE A 48 -17.29 -5.40 3.24
CA ILE A 48 -18.06 -5.03 4.44
C ILE A 48 -18.31 -3.52 4.62
N TYR A 49 -17.45 -2.65 4.08
CA TYR A 49 -17.60 -1.20 4.18
C TYR A 49 -18.64 -0.60 3.22
N PHE A 50 -19.04 -1.35 2.20
CA PHE A 50 -20.01 -0.91 1.19
C PHE A 50 -21.27 -1.78 1.17
N GLY A 51 -21.27 -2.90 1.89
CA GLY A 51 -22.46 -3.71 2.11
C GLY A 51 -23.50 -3.01 3.00
N TYR A 52 -24.64 -3.68 3.19
CA TYR A 52 -25.69 -3.13 4.04
C TYR A 52 -25.28 -3.11 5.52
N HIS A 53 -25.43 -1.94 6.13
CA HIS A 53 -25.23 -1.69 7.55
C HIS A 53 -26.58 -1.48 8.23
N ILE A 54 -26.92 -2.35 9.17
CA ILE A 54 -28.16 -2.31 9.94
C ILE A 54 -27.80 -2.12 11.41
N LEU A 55 -28.35 -1.08 12.04
CA LEU A 55 -28.21 -0.82 13.47
C LEU A 55 -29.61 -0.73 14.09
N GLU A 56 -29.89 -1.65 15.01
CA GLU A 56 -31.10 -1.67 15.83
C GLU A 56 -30.74 -1.44 17.31
N GLU A 57 -31.73 -1.35 18.20
CA GLU A 57 -31.52 -1.00 19.61
C GLU A 57 -30.58 -1.99 20.34
N ARG A 58 -30.67 -3.28 20.01
CA ARG A 58 -29.92 -4.36 20.70
C ARG A 58 -29.18 -5.29 19.75
N ASN A 59 -29.15 -4.98 18.46
CA ASN A 59 -28.44 -5.77 17.46
C ASN A 59 -27.88 -4.88 16.35
N ALA A 60 -26.87 -5.38 15.64
CA ALA A 60 -26.34 -4.75 14.46
C ALA A 60 -25.89 -5.83 13.47
N ARG A 61 -25.83 -5.49 12.18
CA ARG A 61 -25.36 -6.37 11.12
C ARG A 61 -24.64 -5.54 10.04
N ASP A 62 -23.47 -6.02 9.67
CA ASP A 62 -22.71 -5.54 8.53
C ASP A 62 -22.55 -6.71 7.54
N ILE A 63 -22.91 -6.49 6.28
CA ILE A 63 -22.84 -7.54 5.25
C ILE A 63 -21.54 -7.39 4.46
N ASN A 64 -20.76 -8.47 4.37
CA ASN A 64 -19.57 -8.53 3.52
C ASN A 64 -19.92 -9.28 2.23
N ASP A 65 -20.12 -8.56 1.14
CA ASP A 65 -20.43 -9.12 -0.18
C ASP A 65 -19.30 -8.83 -1.18
N TYR A 66 -19.02 -9.82 -2.02
CA TYR A 66 -18.10 -9.72 -3.15
C TYR A 66 -18.68 -10.49 -4.34
N SER A 67 -18.68 -9.86 -5.51
CA SER A 67 -18.92 -10.52 -6.79
C SER A 67 -17.65 -11.18 -7.33
N TYR A 68 -17.79 -12.05 -8.33
CA TYR A 68 -16.64 -12.67 -8.99
C TYR A 68 -15.77 -11.60 -9.66
N GLU A 69 -16.41 -10.68 -10.38
CA GLU A 69 -15.78 -9.64 -11.20
C GLU A 69 -14.99 -8.64 -10.35
N GLU A 70 -15.49 -8.27 -9.17
CA GLU A 70 -14.78 -7.41 -8.23
C GLU A 70 -13.48 -8.03 -7.75
N VAL A 71 -13.50 -9.34 -7.52
CA VAL A 71 -12.36 -10.09 -7.02
C VAL A 71 -11.37 -10.42 -8.14
N GLU A 72 -11.87 -10.75 -9.33
CA GLU A 72 -11.04 -11.06 -10.50
C GLU A 72 -10.16 -9.85 -10.87
N ARG A 73 -10.75 -8.66 -11.00
CA ARG A 73 -10.02 -7.45 -11.43
C ARG A 73 -8.89 -7.07 -10.48
N ILE A 74 -9.09 -7.18 -9.17
CA ILE A 74 -8.06 -6.82 -8.18
C ILE A 74 -6.95 -7.87 -8.10
N ILE A 75 -7.30 -9.15 -8.24
CA ILE A 75 -6.33 -10.23 -8.31
C ILE A 75 -5.48 -10.10 -9.58
N ARG A 76 -6.08 -9.94 -10.76
CA ARG A 76 -5.34 -9.70 -12.01
C ARG A 76 -4.37 -8.54 -11.87
N LYS A 77 -4.81 -7.42 -11.27
CA LYS A 77 -3.96 -6.27 -11.00
C LYS A 77 -2.74 -6.62 -10.13
N ALA A 78 -2.91 -7.44 -9.10
CA ALA A 78 -1.81 -7.91 -8.27
C ALA A 78 -0.80 -8.77 -9.05
N PHE A 79 -1.29 -9.68 -9.91
CA PHE A 79 -0.44 -10.49 -10.78
C PHE A 79 0.35 -9.66 -11.80
N GLU A 80 -0.26 -8.64 -12.42
CA GLU A 80 0.42 -7.68 -13.30
C GLU A 80 1.55 -6.93 -12.58
N ILE A 81 1.31 -6.50 -11.34
CA ILE A 81 2.32 -5.85 -10.50
C ILE A 81 3.45 -6.83 -10.19
N ALA A 82 3.12 -8.08 -9.82
CA ALA A 82 4.09 -9.10 -9.45
C ALA A 82 5.03 -9.49 -10.62
N ARG A 83 4.54 -9.49 -11.87
CA ARG A 83 5.36 -9.75 -13.07
C ARG A 83 6.58 -8.84 -13.19
N ASN A 84 6.46 -7.59 -12.72
CA ASN A 84 7.53 -6.59 -12.73
C ASN A 84 8.33 -6.54 -11.42
N ARG A 85 8.13 -7.52 -10.53
CA ARG A 85 8.78 -7.62 -9.21
C ARG A 85 9.40 -9.01 -9.05
N ARG A 86 9.23 -9.66 -7.89
CA ARG A 86 9.79 -10.99 -7.61
C ARG A 86 8.88 -12.13 -8.07
N LYS A 87 7.76 -11.80 -8.74
CA LYS A 87 6.79 -12.74 -9.31
C LYS A 87 6.15 -13.66 -8.28
N ILE A 88 5.84 -13.11 -7.10
CA ILE A 88 5.10 -13.83 -6.06
C ILE A 88 3.87 -13.00 -5.66
N VAL A 89 2.69 -13.61 -5.73
CA VAL A 89 1.44 -13.05 -5.21
C VAL A 89 1.00 -13.87 -4.01
N THR A 90 0.85 -13.22 -2.85
CA THR A 90 0.22 -13.82 -1.67
C THR A 90 -1.22 -13.32 -1.55
N SER A 91 -2.19 -14.18 -1.85
CA SER A 91 -3.61 -13.91 -1.64
C SER A 91 -3.98 -14.15 -0.18
N ILE A 92 -4.41 -13.10 0.51
CA ILE A 92 -4.78 -13.16 1.94
C ILE A 92 -6.28 -13.25 2.11
N ASP A 93 -6.73 -14.26 2.85
CA ASP A 93 -8.15 -14.57 3.06
C ASP A 93 -8.44 -15.15 4.46
N LYS A 94 -9.70 -15.52 4.71
CA LYS A 94 -10.13 -16.34 5.86
C LYS A 94 -11.02 -17.50 5.40
N GLN A 95 -10.60 -18.25 4.37
CA GLN A 95 -11.46 -19.23 3.69
C GLN A 95 -11.97 -20.34 4.63
N ASN A 96 -11.23 -20.62 5.71
CA ASN A 96 -11.62 -21.61 6.70
C ASN A 96 -12.94 -21.26 7.42
N VAL A 97 -13.39 -20.01 7.36
CA VAL A 97 -14.64 -19.54 7.98
C VAL A 97 -15.56 -18.86 6.98
N LEU A 98 -15.06 -17.99 6.09
CA LEU A 98 -15.88 -17.06 5.32
C LEU A 98 -16.17 -17.56 3.89
N ALA A 99 -17.43 -17.48 3.46
CA ALA A 99 -17.83 -17.80 2.09
C ALA A 99 -17.20 -16.84 1.06
N THR A 100 -17.14 -15.54 1.36
CA THR A 100 -16.45 -14.54 0.52
C THR A 100 -14.98 -14.91 0.34
N SER A 101 -14.29 -15.31 1.39
CA SER A 101 -12.89 -15.76 1.30
C SER A 101 -12.71 -17.05 0.48
N LYS A 102 -13.69 -17.95 0.46
CA LYS A 102 -13.67 -19.12 -0.44
C LYS A 102 -13.82 -18.72 -1.90
N LEU A 103 -14.69 -17.74 -2.19
CA LEU A 103 -14.79 -17.14 -3.52
C LEU A 103 -13.45 -16.53 -3.92
N TRP A 104 -12.85 -15.70 -3.06
CA TRP A 104 -11.54 -15.10 -3.28
C TRP A 104 -10.47 -16.12 -3.64
N ARG A 105 -10.39 -17.22 -2.90
CA ARG A 105 -9.43 -18.29 -3.19
C ARG A 105 -9.68 -18.94 -4.55
N LYS A 106 -10.94 -19.28 -4.85
CA LYS A 106 -11.33 -19.85 -6.14
C LYS A 106 -10.91 -18.93 -7.30
N VAL A 107 -11.24 -17.64 -7.21
CA VAL A 107 -10.89 -16.67 -8.27
C VAL A 107 -9.38 -16.50 -8.38
N ALA A 108 -8.64 -16.48 -7.26
CA ALA A 108 -7.18 -16.42 -7.29
C ALA A 108 -6.55 -17.59 -8.03
N GLU A 109 -7.02 -18.82 -7.76
CA GLU A 109 -6.56 -20.03 -8.43
C GLU A 109 -6.89 -20.04 -9.93
N GLU A 110 -8.06 -19.51 -10.31
CA GLU A 110 -8.46 -19.37 -11.72
C GLU A 110 -7.59 -18.34 -12.44
N VAL A 111 -7.43 -17.13 -11.88
CA VAL A 111 -6.59 -16.07 -12.47
C VAL A 111 -5.14 -16.52 -12.60
N ALA A 112 -4.61 -17.27 -11.64
CA ALA A 112 -3.23 -17.76 -11.69
C ALA A 112 -2.91 -18.58 -12.96
N GLN A 113 -3.90 -19.23 -13.57
CA GLN A 113 -3.72 -19.98 -14.82
C GLN A 113 -3.31 -19.09 -16.00
N ASP A 114 -3.71 -17.81 -15.99
CA ASP A 114 -3.33 -16.81 -17.00
C ASP A 114 -1.93 -16.19 -16.74
N PHE A 115 -1.35 -16.47 -15.58
CA PHE A 115 -0.06 -15.94 -15.14
C PHE A 115 0.90 -17.06 -14.71
N PRO A 116 1.25 -18.01 -15.60
CA PRO A 116 2.07 -19.17 -15.25
C PRO A 116 3.49 -18.81 -14.81
N ASP A 117 3.94 -17.57 -15.07
CA ASP A 117 5.25 -17.06 -14.66
C ASP A 117 5.26 -16.45 -13.25
N VAL A 118 4.10 -16.36 -12.57
CA VAL A 118 3.94 -15.79 -11.23
C VAL A 118 3.50 -16.88 -10.26
N THR A 119 4.19 -17.00 -9.12
CA THR A 119 3.84 -17.95 -8.07
C THR A 119 2.68 -17.39 -7.23
N LEU A 120 1.59 -18.14 -7.13
CA LEU A 120 0.50 -17.86 -6.19
C LEU A 120 0.74 -18.58 -4.86
N GLU A 121 0.69 -17.84 -3.77
CA GLU A 121 0.60 -18.34 -2.40
C GLU A 121 -0.72 -17.91 -1.76
N HIS A 122 -1.20 -18.69 -0.80
CA HIS A 122 -2.33 -18.30 0.04
C HIS A 122 -1.93 -18.18 1.49
N GLN A 123 -2.48 -17.20 2.18
CA GLN A 123 -2.20 -16.97 3.60
C GLN A 123 -3.47 -16.57 4.34
N LEU A 124 -3.71 -17.15 5.51
CA LEU A 124 -4.81 -16.68 6.37
C LEU A 124 -4.45 -15.34 7.01
N VAL A 125 -5.40 -14.41 7.11
CA VAL A 125 -5.18 -13.03 7.59
C VAL A 125 -4.52 -12.93 8.97
N ASP A 126 -4.89 -13.80 9.91
CA ASP A 126 -4.29 -13.86 11.25
C ASP A 126 -2.81 -14.28 11.21
N SER A 127 -2.51 -15.31 10.42
CA SER A 127 -1.12 -15.73 10.22
C SER A 127 -0.35 -14.74 9.34
N ALA A 128 -1.01 -13.99 8.45
CA ALA A 128 -0.37 -12.95 7.67
C ALA A 128 0.09 -11.78 8.56
N ALA A 129 -0.76 -11.33 9.50
CA ALA A 129 -0.40 -10.34 10.50
C ALA A 129 0.84 -10.80 11.30
N MET A 130 0.83 -12.04 11.80
CA MET A 130 2.00 -12.61 12.47
C MET A 130 3.27 -12.62 11.60
N LEU A 131 3.15 -13.00 10.32
CA LEU A 131 4.27 -13.01 9.38
C LEU A 131 4.77 -11.60 9.05
N MET A 132 3.89 -10.61 9.00
CA MET A 132 4.25 -9.22 8.75
C MET A 132 5.19 -8.67 9.83
N ILE A 133 5.05 -9.14 11.07
CA ILE A 133 5.96 -8.78 12.16
C ILE A 133 7.20 -9.69 12.21
N THR A 134 7.03 -10.98 11.96
CA THR A 134 8.09 -11.96 12.22
C THR A 134 9.04 -12.17 11.04
N ASN A 135 8.54 -12.07 9.81
CA ASN A 135 9.29 -12.25 8.55
C ASN A 135 8.65 -11.46 7.36
N PRO A 136 8.55 -10.12 7.44
CA PRO A 136 7.91 -9.31 6.40
C PRO A 136 8.58 -9.41 5.03
N ALA A 137 9.88 -9.67 4.96
CA ALA A 137 10.63 -9.77 3.71
C ALA A 137 10.21 -10.97 2.82
N LYS A 138 9.40 -11.89 3.37
CA LYS A 138 8.76 -12.97 2.60
C LYS A 138 7.85 -12.43 1.50
N PHE A 139 7.07 -11.37 1.77
CA PHE A 139 6.03 -10.91 0.85
C PHE A 139 6.62 -10.17 -0.34
N ASP A 140 6.05 -10.34 -1.53
CA ASP A 140 6.35 -9.50 -2.71
C ASP A 140 5.14 -8.66 -3.10
N VAL A 141 4.05 -9.29 -3.52
CA VAL A 141 2.76 -8.64 -3.71
C VAL A 141 1.72 -9.34 -2.84
N ILE A 142 1.11 -8.59 -1.93
CA ILE A 142 -0.04 -9.04 -1.17
C ILE A 142 -1.29 -8.58 -1.89
N VAL A 143 -2.28 -9.46 -2.04
CA VAL A 143 -3.62 -9.08 -2.52
C VAL A 143 -4.69 -9.55 -1.55
N THR A 144 -5.65 -8.67 -1.22
CA THR A 144 -6.70 -9.01 -0.25
C THR A 144 -7.92 -8.09 -0.34
N GLU A 145 -9.00 -8.50 0.35
CA GLU A 145 -10.25 -7.74 0.45
C GLU A 145 -10.09 -6.42 1.20
N ASN A 146 -11.14 -5.61 1.18
CA ASN A 146 -11.09 -4.23 1.67
C ASN A 146 -10.76 -4.12 3.15
N LEU A 147 -11.45 -4.89 4.01
CA LEU A 147 -11.24 -4.87 5.47
C LEU A 147 -9.83 -5.36 5.86
N PHE A 148 -9.43 -6.53 5.33
CA PHE A 148 -8.12 -7.10 5.64
C PHE A 148 -6.99 -6.23 5.10
N GLY A 149 -7.16 -5.69 3.90
CA GLY A 149 -6.20 -4.78 3.28
C GLY A 149 -6.05 -3.48 4.06
N ASP A 150 -7.14 -2.96 4.66
CA ASP A 150 -7.06 -1.80 5.54
C ASP A 150 -6.10 -2.05 6.70
N ILE A 151 -6.41 -3.09 7.48
CA ILE A 151 -5.68 -3.47 8.68
C ILE A 151 -4.21 -3.79 8.37
N LEU A 152 -3.98 -4.66 7.38
CA LEU A 152 -2.63 -5.11 7.05
C LEU A 152 -1.79 -4.00 6.39
N SER A 153 -2.42 -3.08 5.66
CA SER A 153 -1.67 -1.95 5.10
C SER A 153 -1.24 -0.97 6.20
N ASP A 154 -2.07 -0.76 7.22
CA ASP A 154 -1.68 0.05 8.38
C ASP A 154 -0.61 -0.67 9.21
N GLU A 155 -0.73 -1.98 9.45
CA GLU A 155 0.31 -2.79 10.10
C GLU A 155 1.65 -2.70 9.34
N SER A 156 1.60 -2.80 8.00
CA SER A 156 2.80 -2.71 7.16
C SER A 156 3.49 -1.35 7.24
N SER A 157 2.72 -0.28 7.45
CA SER A 157 3.25 1.08 7.54
C SER A 157 4.14 1.26 8.78
N VAL A 158 3.81 0.56 9.88
CA VAL A 158 4.56 0.55 11.13
C VAL A 158 5.95 -0.07 10.96
N LEU A 159 6.14 -0.99 10.00
CA LEU A 159 7.43 -1.63 9.75
C LEU A 159 8.53 -0.61 9.45
N SER A 160 8.20 0.46 8.73
CA SER A 160 9.13 1.55 8.40
C SER A 160 9.40 2.50 9.57
N GLY A 161 8.55 2.47 10.60
CA GLY A 161 8.59 3.41 11.72
C GLY A 161 8.05 4.81 11.40
N THR A 162 7.61 5.08 10.16
CA THR A 162 7.11 6.41 9.76
C THR A 162 6.08 6.35 8.63
N LEU A 163 5.01 7.13 8.77
CA LEU A 163 4.04 7.34 7.68
C LEU A 163 4.50 8.40 6.68
N GLY A 164 5.49 9.23 7.05
CA GLY A 164 5.90 10.44 6.33
C GLY A 164 6.53 10.19 4.96
N VAL A 165 6.86 8.93 4.64
CA VAL A 165 7.54 8.53 3.40
C VAL A 165 6.75 7.51 2.57
N MET A 166 5.51 7.22 2.96
CA MET A 166 4.73 6.12 2.37
C MET A 166 3.68 6.67 1.38
N PRO A 167 3.88 6.54 0.06
CA PRO A 167 2.91 7.01 -0.93
C PRO A 167 1.80 5.97 -1.12
N SER A 168 0.69 6.38 -1.74
CA SER A 168 -0.34 5.46 -2.20
C SER A 168 -0.94 5.87 -3.54
N ALA A 169 -1.45 4.88 -4.26
CA ALA A 169 -2.26 5.09 -5.45
C ALA A 169 -3.58 4.34 -5.33
N SER A 170 -4.65 4.92 -5.86
CA SER A 170 -5.94 4.25 -6.06
C SER A 170 -6.28 4.33 -7.54
N HIS A 171 -6.40 3.17 -8.19
CA HIS A 171 -6.66 3.08 -9.63
C HIS A 171 -8.10 2.70 -9.89
N SER A 172 -8.69 3.33 -10.92
CA SER A 172 -9.88 2.83 -11.58
C SER A 172 -9.52 1.91 -12.73
N GLU A 173 -10.52 1.24 -13.29
CA GLU A 173 -10.35 0.36 -14.44
C GLU A 173 -10.11 1.16 -15.74
N ASN A 174 -10.94 2.18 -15.98
CA ASN A 174 -10.96 2.94 -17.24
C ASN A 174 -10.95 4.47 -17.03
N GLY A 175 -10.66 4.94 -15.81
CA GLY A 175 -10.77 6.35 -15.44
C GLY A 175 -9.47 6.93 -14.89
N PRO A 176 -9.53 8.14 -14.30
CA PRO A 176 -8.38 8.71 -13.62
C PRO A 176 -8.00 7.86 -12.40
N SER A 177 -6.74 7.96 -12.00
CA SER A 177 -6.23 7.42 -10.73
C SER A 177 -6.03 8.55 -9.73
N LEU A 178 -6.09 8.23 -8.44
CA LEU A 178 -5.80 9.14 -7.33
C LEU A 178 -4.47 8.77 -6.70
N TYR A 179 -3.59 9.74 -6.48
CA TYR A 179 -2.30 9.56 -5.83
C TYR A 179 -2.23 10.45 -4.61
N GLU A 180 -1.94 9.87 -3.45
CA GLU A 180 -2.01 10.58 -2.17
C GLU A 180 -1.05 9.98 -1.13
N PRO A 181 -0.51 10.82 -0.21
CA PRO A 181 0.19 10.32 0.96
C PRO A 181 -0.77 9.52 1.86
N ILE A 182 -0.26 8.50 2.56
CA ILE A 182 -1.11 7.75 3.51
C ILE A 182 -1.32 8.48 4.85
N HIS A 183 -0.48 9.46 5.17
CA HIS A 183 -0.62 10.22 6.40
C HIS A 183 -1.84 11.15 6.36
N GLY A 184 -2.40 11.46 7.53
CA GLY A 184 -3.52 12.39 7.66
C GLY A 184 -3.12 13.86 7.43
N SER A 185 -4.05 14.77 7.75
CA SER A 185 -3.91 16.21 7.51
C SER A 185 -2.97 16.94 8.47
N ALA A 186 -2.58 16.32 9.60
CA ALA A 186 -1.69 16.88 10.62
C ALA A 186 -1.99 18.37 10.96
N PRO A 187 -3.22 18.69 11.44
CA PRO A 187 -3.68 20.06 11.62
C PRO A 187 -2.88 20.84 12.67
N ASP A 188 -2.27 20.14 13.62
CA ASP A 188 -1.44 20.67 14.69
C ASP A 188 -0.13 21.31 14.19
N ILE A 189 0.37 20.92 13.02
CA ILE A 189 1.59 21.46 12.40
C ILE A 189 1.33 22.28 11.13
N ALA A 190 0.06 22.47 10.76
CA ALA A 190 -0.31 23.21 9.56
C ALA A 190 0.23 24.66 9.61
N GLY A 191 0.85 25.10 8.51
CA GLY A 191 1.42 26.45 8.40
C GLY A 191 2.77 26.65 9.12
N GLN A 192 3.29 25.65 9.83
CA GLN A 192 4.55 25.77 10.57
C GLN A 192 5.81 25.46 9.73
N GLY A 193 5.64 24.96 8.50
CA GLY A 193 6.76 24.65 7.60
C GLY A 193 7.61 23.46 8.03
N ILE A 194 7.06 22.55 8.85
CA ILE A 194 7.76 21.37 9.40
C ILE A 194 7.17 20.03 8.94
N ALA A 195 6.16 20.05 8.07
CA ALA A 195 5.59 18.83 7.50
C ALA A 195 6.59 18.11 6.60
N ASN A 196 6.58 16.78 6.61
CA ASN A 196 7.41 15.96 5.73
C ASN A 196 6.83 15.93 4.30
N PRO A 197 7.53 16.46 3.28
CA PRO A 197 7.00 16.49 1.92
C PRO A 197 7.21 15.16 1.15
N ILE A 198 7.97 14.21 1.70
CA ILE A 198 8.47 13.04 0.96
C ILE A 198 7.32 12.17 0.44
N SER A 199 6.34 11.82 1.28
CA SER A 199 5.22 10.96 0.86
C SER A 199 4.42 11.57 -0.30
N MET A 200 4.19 12.89 -0.29
CA MET A 200 3.53 13.58 -1.40
C MET A 200 4.39 13.57 -2.68
N ILE A 201 5.70 13.82 -2.57
CA ILE A 201 6.64 13.77 -3.70
C ILE A 201 6.70 12.35 -4.30
N LEU A 202 6.73 11.32 -3.46
CA LEU A 202 6.71 9.92 -3.90
C LEU A 202 5.34 9.53 -4.51
N SER A 203 4.25 10.16 -4.08
CA SER A 203 2.93 9.99 -4.72
C SER A 203 2.92 10.58 -6.14
N VAL A 204 3.60 11.72 -6.36
CA VAL A 204 3.83 12.27 -7.71
C VAL A 204 4.72 11.34 -8.55
N SER A 205 5.74 10.71 -7.95
CA SER A 205 6.53 9.68 -8.65
C SER A 205 5.66 8.49 -9.09
N MET A 206 4.77 7.99 -8.22
CA MET A 206 3.80 6.96 -8.61
C MET A 206 2.91 7.43 -9.77
N MET A 207 2.41 8.66 -9.72
CA MET A 207 1.59 9.24 -10.79
C MET A 207 2.32 9.28 -12.14
N LEU A 208 3.56 9.75 -12.15
CA LEU A 208 4.39 9.79 -13.36
C LEU A 208 4.58 8.40 -13.97
N ARG A 209 4.83 7.39 -13.12
CA ARG A 209 5.01 6.01 -13.54
C ARG A 209 3.70 5.40 -14.06
N ASP A 210 2.64 5.46 -13.26
CA ASP A 210 1.46 4.61 -13.42
C ASP A 210 0.40 5.24 -14.31
N SER A 211 0.29 6.57 -14.34
CA SER A 211 -0.69 7.29 -15.20
C SER A 211 -0.07 7.92 -16.44
N PHE A 212 1.21 8.26 -16.43
CA PHE A 212 1.85 8.97 -17.55
C PHE A 212 2.94 8.18 -18.26
N GLY A 213 3.28 6.95 -17.81
CA GLY A 213 4.31 6.13 -18.43
C GLY A 213 5.71 6.76 -18.40
N ARG A 214 5.95 7.76 -17.54
CA ARG A 214 7.23 8.47 -17.39
C ARG A 214 8.10 7.75 -16.36
N TYR A 215 8.45 6.51 -16.66
CA TYR A 215 9.22 5.62 -15.76
C TYR A 215 10.57 6.24 -15.33
N GLU A 216 11.30 6.84 -16.26
CA GLU A 216 12.59 7.47 -15.96
C GLU A 216 12.45 8.67 -15.01
N ASP A 217 11.45 9.52 -15.22
CA ASP A 217 11.20 10.68 -14.34
C ASP A 217 10.78 10.22 -12.93
N ALA A 218 9.91 9.21 -12.86
CA ALA A 218 9.48 8.63 -11.60
C ALA A 218 10.68 8.08 -10.80
N GLU A 219 11.59 7.37 -11.49
CA GLU A 219 12.77 6.78 -10.88
C GLU A 219 13.81 7.85 -10.48
N ARG A 220 13.97 8.92 -11.26
CA ARG A 220 14.80 10.07 -10.87
C ARG A 220 14.33 10.70 -9.56
N ILE A 221 13.03 10.93 -9.40
CA ILE A 221 12.46 11.46 -8.15
C ILE A 221 12.74 10.53 -6.97
N LYS A 222 12.53 9.22 -7.14
CA LYS A 222 12.80 8.23 -6.07
C LYS A 222 14.26 8.24 -5.66
N ARG A 223 15.19 8.25 -6.62
CA ARG A 223 16.64 8.31 -6.35
C ARG A 223 17.04 9.61 -5.67
N ALA A 224 16.44 10.75 -6.06
CA ALA A 224 16.70 12.02 -5.40
C ALA A 224 16.26 12.00 -3.92
N VAL A 225 15.09 11.42 -3.62
CA VAL A 225 14.62 11.19 -2.24
C VAL A 225 15.59 10.28 -1.48
N GLU A 226 15.93 9.11 -2.03
CA GLU A 226 16.86 8.16 -1.41
C GLU A 226 18.22 8.80 -1.11
N THR A 227 18.74 9.60 -2.05
CA THR A 227 20.02 10.29 -1.91
C THR A 227 19.96 11.43 -0.88
N SER A 228 18.84 12.14 -0.76
CA SER A 228 18.64 13.14 0.30
C SER A 228 18.62 12.51 1.69
N LEU A 229 17.90 11.40 1.84
CA LEU A 229 17.85 10.64 3.09
C LEU A 229 19.23 10.04 3.45
N ALA A 230 19.96 9.52 2.46
CA ALA A 230 21.33 8.99 2.64
C ALA A 230 22.33 10.08 3.04
N ALA A 231 22.09 11.34 2.63
CA ALA A 231 22.89 12.49 3.05
C ALA A 231 22.54 13.00 4.46
N GLY A 232 21.64 12.33 5.20
CA GLY A 232 21.24 12.72 6.55
C GLY A 232 20.29 13.91 6.62
N ILE A 233 19.71 14.33 5.49
CA ILE A 233 18.71 15.39 5.45
C ILE A 233 17.37 14.77 5.81
N LEU A 234 16.92 15.03 7.04
CA LEU A 234 15.76 14.39 7.65
C LEU A 234 14.82 15.46 8.24
N THR A 235 13.51 15.29 8.06
CA THR A 235 12.48 16.12 8.72
C THR A 235 12.23 15.65 10.15
N ARG A 236 11.51 16.45 10.95
CA ARG A 236 11.32 16.22 12.39
C ARG A 236 10.67 14.87 12.73
N ASP A 237 9.68 14.46 11.95
CA ASP A 237 8.95 13.19 12.10
C ASP A 237 9.84 11.94 11.90
N ILE A 238 10.97 12.10 11.21
CA ILE A 238 11.95 11.04 10.94
C ILE A 238 13.30 11.30 11.61
N GLY A 239 13.31 12.08 12.69
CA GLY A 239 14.47 12.25 13.57
C GLY A 239 15.46 13.35 13.17
N GLY A 240 15.12 14.21 12.22
CA GLY A 240 15.96 15.34 11.81
C GLY A 240 15.44 16.71 12.21
N GLN A 241 15.97 17.74 11.55
CA GLN A 241 15.62 19.15 11.80
C GLN A 241 15.27 19.93 10.54
N ALA A 242 15.31 19.29 9.36
CA ALA A 242 14.97 19.96 8.11
C ALA A 242 13.50 20.40 8.14
N SER A 243 13.27 21.63 7.70
CA SER A 243 11.95 22.14 7.35
C SER A 243 11.41 21.48 6.08
N THR A 244 10.12 21.65 5.82
CA THR A 244 9.49 21.23 4.55
C THR A 244 10.25 21.81 3.35
N LYS A 245 10.69 23.06 3.46
CA LYS A 245 11.40 23.76 2.38
C LYS A 245 12.80 23.19 2.17
N GLU A 246 13.59 23.03 3.23
CA GLU A 246 14.96 22.50 3.14
C GLU A 246 14.97 21.07 2.58
N MET A 247 14.03 20.22 3.01
CA MET A 247 13.87 18.87 2.45
C MET A 247 13.54 18.92 0.95
N THR A 248 12.62 19.80 0.55
CA THR A 248 12.23 19.97 -0.86
C THR A 248 13.42 20.45 -1.71
N GLU A 249 14.16 21.46 -1.25
CA GLU A 249 15.34 21.98 -1.94
C GLU A 249 16.44 20.92 -2.06
N ALA A 250 16.64 20.12 -1.01
CA ALA A 250 17.58 19.01 -1.02
C ALA A 250 17.23 17.96 -2.08
N ILE A 251 15.95 17.62 -2.23
CA ILE A 251 15.47 16.69 -3.26
C ILE A 251 15.66 17.30 -4.65
N ILE A 252 15.28 18.57 -4.86
CA ILE A 252 15.42 19.25 -6.16
C ILE A 252 16.89 19.29 -6.61
N ALA A 253 17.82 19.56 -5.69
CA ALA A 253 19.25 19.61 -5.99
C ALA A 253 19.85 18.26 -6.43
N ARG A 254 19.08 17.17 -6.33
CA ARG A 254 19.50 15.78 -6.63
C ARG A 254 18.71 15.13 -7.78
N LEU A 255 17.85 15.89 -8.48
CA LEU A 255 17.13 15.45 -9.68
C LEU A 255 18.01 15.46 -10.94
#